data_AF-A0A8B6BSE1-F1
#
_entry.id   AF-A0A8B6BSE1-F1
#
_cell.length_a   1.000
_cell.length_b   1.000
_cell.length_c   1.000
_cell.angle_alpha   90.00
_cell.angle_beta   90.00
_cell.angle_gamma   90.00
#
_symmetry.space_group_name_H-M   'P 1'
#
loop_
_entity.id
_entity.type
_entity.pdbx_description
1 polymer ?
#
loop_
_entity_poly.entity_id
_entity_poly.type
_entity_poly.pdbx_seq_one_letter_code
_entity_poly.pdbx_strand_id
1 'polypeptide(L)'
;MDAKHAEVNTQLIFVRDIKMAKQRDTFSLGFSPVKVENLEIYLHDYPLLEHASYLLSGFKFGFSLHYSGPRLPTDSKNLKSAIERPDILLQKIKKEIDAGRVAGPFKFRPIPTLRISPLGLVPKGKDGQFRVIHHLSYPENSSVNDFIDPKKCSVVYSNIDDAVDVYKIIRK
;
A
#
# COMPACT_ATOMS: atom_id res chain seq x y z
N MET A 1 -43.09 -9.44 1.33
CA MET A 1 -42.20 -9.22 0.17
C MET A 1 -41.60 -7.84 0.37
N ASP A 2 -40.55 -7.75 1.19
CA ASP A 2 -39.91 -6.47 1.53
C ASP A 2 -38.58 -6.36 0.79
N ALA A 3 -38.61 -5.58 -0.28
CA ALA A 3 -37.44 -5.12 -0.99
C ALA A 3 -36.84 -3.92 -0.26
N LYS A 4 -35.52 -3.97 -0.06
CA LYS A 4 -34.54 -2.87 0.15
C LYS A 4 -33.60 -3.12 1.34
N HIS A 5 -33.00 -4.30 1.36
CA HIS A 5 -31.60 -4.40 1.81
C HIS A 5 -30.75 -3.75 0.72
N ALA A 6 -30.53 -2.43 0.83
CA ALA A 6 -29.50 -1.77 0.05
C ALA A 6 -28.16 -2.36 0.52
N GLU A 7 -27.59 -3.28 -0.27
CA GLU A 7 -26.20 -3.67 -0.14
C GLU A 7 -25.40 -2.36 -0.11
N VAL A 8 -24.87 -2.01 1.06
CA VAL A 8 -23.79 -1.02 1.19
C VAL A 8 -22.54 -1.71 0.64
N ASN A 9 -22.56 -1.90 -0.68
CA ASN A 9 -21.42 -2.29 -1.48
C ASN A 9 -20.47 -1.11 -1.33
N THR A 10 -19.55 -1.19 -0.39
CA THR A 10 -18.56 -0.15 -0.11
C THR A 10 -17.50 -0.16 -1.21
N GLN A 11 -17.95 -0.07 -2.46
CA GLN A 11 -17.20 0.56 -3.53
C GLN A 11 -17.15 2.04 -3.15
N LEU A 12 -16.08 2.42 -2.45
CA LEU A 12 -15.61 3.79 -2.21
C LEU A 12 -16.66 4.89 -2.49
N ILE A 13 -17.30 5.35 -1.41
CA ILE A 13 -18.27 6.46 -1.29
C ILE A 13 -18.36 7.39 -2.53
N PHE A 14 -19.52 7.39 -3.19
CA PHE A 14 -19.85 8.29 -4.30
C PHE A 14 -20.49 9.58 -3.80
N VAL A 15 -19.83 10.73 -3.93
CA VAL A 15 -20.47 12.07 -3.86
C VAL A 15 -19.85 13.00 -4.92
N ARG A 16 -20.64 13.99 -5.33
CA ARG A 16 -20.73 14.66 -6.64
C ARG A 16 -19.55 15.52 -7.11
N ASP A 17 -19.48 15.58 -8.44
CA ASP A 17 -18.90 16.58 -9.34
C ASP A 17 -17.44 17.00 -9.18
N ILE A 18 -16.56 16.33 -9.91
CA ILE A 18 -15.42 16.99 -10.54
C ILE A 18 -15.49 16.72 -12.05
N LYS A 19 -15.77 17.79 -12.79
CA LYS A 19 -15.69 17.83 -14.25
C LYS A 19 -14.33 17.29 -14.70
N MET A 20 -14.36 16.50 -15.77
CA MET A 20 -13.21 15.89 -16.44
C MET A 20 -12.01 16.85 -16.52
N ALA A 21 -10.98 16.58 -15.73
CA ALA A 21 -9.67 17.18 -15.92
C ALA A 21 -8.74 16.06 -16.42
N LYS A 22 -8.16 16.30 -17.60
CA LYS A 22 -7.09 15.52 -18.27
C LYS A 22 -6.29 14.65 -17.30
N GLN A 23 -6.16 13.37 -17.66
CA GLN A 23 -5.23 12.36 -17.15
C GLN A 23 -4.07 12.99 -16.35
N ARG A 24 -4.30 13.24 -15.05
CA ARG A 24 -3.26 13.75 -14.16
C ARG A 24 -2.32 12.59 -13.92
N ASP A 25 -1.02 12.86 -13.99
CA ASP A 25 0.00 11.92 -13.59
C ASP A 25 -0.24 11.53 -12.12
N THR A 26 -0.74 10.31 -11.90
CA THR A 26 -1.06 9.81 -10.58
C THR A 26 0.17 9.67 -9.68
N PHE A 27 1.37 9.62 -10.26
CA PHE A 27 2.63 9.57 -9.52
C PHE A 27 2.88 10.86 -8.72
N SER A 28 2.36 12.00 -9.19
CA SER A 28 2.49 13.30 -8.51
C SER A 28 1.53 13.49 -7.32
N LEU A 29 0.61 12.55 -7.07
CA LEU A 29 -0.40 12.65 -6.00
C LEU A 29 0.10 12.15 -4.64
N GLY A 30 1.17 11.35 -4.61
CA GLY A 30 1.69 10.77 -3.38
C GLY A 30 2.57 11.75 -2.60
N PHE A 31 2.20 12.06 -1.37
CA PHE A 31 3.09 12.77 -0.46
C PHE A 31 4.22 11.84 0.03
N SER A 32 5.47 12.20 -0.24
CA SER A 32 6.64 11.55 0.35
C SER A 32 7.24 12.45 1.45
N PRO A 33 7.45 11.94 2.67
CA PRO A 33 8.17 12.70 3.70
C PRO A 33 9.68 12.76 3.43
N VAL A 34 10.19 11.96 2.50
CA VAL A 34 11.63 11.87 2.18
C VAL A 34 11.98 12.93 1.14
N LYS A 35 12.93 13.81 1.49
CA LYS A 35 13.54 14.78 0.56
C LYS A 35 14.69 14.11 -0.18
N VAL A 36 14.47 13.78 -1.45
CA VAL A 36 15.42 13.00 -2.26
C VAL A 36 16.75 13.73 -2.42
N GLU A 37 16.73 15.06 -2.50
CA GLU A 37 17.92 15.90 -2.64
C GLU A 37 18.83 15.79 -1.41
N ASN A 38 18.24 15.75 -0.21
CA ASN A 38 19.01 15.55 1.01
C ASN A 38 19.53 14.11 1.11
N LEU A 39 18.72 13.14 0.68
CA LEU A 39 19.12 11.74 0.67
C LEU A 39 20.32 11.50 -0.26
N GLU A 40 20.38 12.18 -1.39
CA GLU A 40 21.49 12.13 -2.34
C GLU A 40 22.81 12.58 -1.71
N ILE A 41 22.78 13.66 -0.91
CA ILE A 41 23.95 14.14 -0.17
C ILE A 41 24.43 13.08 0.83
N TYR A 42 23.52 12.47 1.60
CA TYR A 42 23.88 11.44 2.57
C TYR A 42 24.40 10.16 1.94
N LEU A 43 23.99 9.85 0.71
CA LEU A 43 24.42 8.65 -0.01
C LEU A 43 25.66 8.88 -0.87
N HIS A 44 26.23 10.09 -0.91
CA HIS A 44 27.38 10.43 -1.75
C HIS A 44 28.59 9.50 -1.48
N ASP A 45 28.91 9.29 -0.20
CA ASP A 45 30.03 8.46 0.24
C ASP A 45 29.60 7.04 0.63
N TYR A 46 28.41 6.60 0.20
CA TYR A 46 27.91 5.29 0.57
C TYR A 46 28.74 4.18 -0.12
N PRO A 47 29.36 3.24 0.62
CA PRO A 47 30.30 2.27 0.05
C PRO A 47 29.71 1.36 -1.04
N LEU A 48 28.39 1.16 -1.03
CA LEU A 48 27.68 0.31 -1.99
C LEU A 48 26.90 1.18 -2.99
N LEU A 49 27.60 1.68 -4.00
CA LEU A 49 27.05 2.63 -4.98
C LEU A 49 25.79 2.11 -5.71
N GLU A 50 25.70 0.80 -5.96
CA GLU A 50 24.51 0.19 -6.56
C GLU A 50 23.28 0.33 -5.64
N HIS A 51 23.45 0.13 -4.33
CA HIS A 51 22.39 0.29 -3.35
C HIS A 51 21.99 1.76 -3.19
N ALA A 52 22.97 2.67 -3.19
CA ALA A 52 22.69 4.12 -3.18
C ALA A 52 21.84 4.52 -4.39
N SER A 53 22.22 4.07 -5.58
CA SER A 53 21.50 4.32 -6.83
C SER A 53 20.09 3.73 -6.81
N TYR A 54 19.94 2.51 -6.27
CA TYR A 54 18.64 1.85 -6.10
C TYR A 54 17.71 2.65 -5.16
N LEU A 55 18.23 3.11 -4.02
CA LEU A 55 17.46 3.90 -3.05
C LEU A 55 17.02 5.23 -3.65
N LEU A 56 17.94 5.98 -4.28
CA LEU A 56 17.62 7.27 -4.92
C LEU A 56 16.57 7.11 -6.01
N SER A 57 16.75 6.12 -6.88
CA SER A 57 15.78 5.80 -7.93
C SER A 57 14.43 5.39 -7.34
N GLY A 58 14.43 4.59 -6.28
CA GLY A 58 13.23 4.11 -5.61
C GLY A 58 12.43 5.21 -4.94
N PHE A 59 13.08 6.17 -4.26
CA PHE A 59 12.37 7.31 -3.67
C PHE A 59 11.92 8.36 -4.71
N LYS A 60 12.59 8.42 -5.87
CA LYS A 60 12.23 9.34 -6.96
C LYS A 60 11.12 8.80 -7.86
N PHE A 61 11.14 7.50 -8.14
CA PHE A 61 10.28 6.86 -9.16
C PHE A 61 9.43 5.71 -8.63
N GLY A 62 9.62 5.31 -7.37
CA GLY A 62 8.94 4.18 -6.74
C GLY A 62 9.78 2.91 -6.72
N PHE A 63 9.46 2.01 -5.79
CA PHE A 63 10.13 0.71 -5.62
C PHE A 63 9.39 -0.40 -6.38
N SER A 64 10.16 -1.33 -6.96
CA SER A 64 9.60 -2.52 -7.59
C SER A 64 9.12 -3.50 -6.52
N LEU A 65 7.90 -4.01 -6.67
CA LEU A 65 7.35 -5.08 -5.83
C LEU A 65 7.69 -6.49 -6.35
N HIS A 66 8.50 -6.59 -7.42
CA HIS A 66 8.89 -7.84 -8.07
C HIS A 66 7.73 -8.76 -8.50
N TYR A 67 6.55 -8.19 -8.70
CA TYR A 67 5.37 -8.89 -9.22
C TYR A 67 5.57 -9.34 -10.68
N SER A 68 5.41 -10.63 -10.94
CA SER A 68 5.54 -11.23 -12.28
C SER A 68 4.24 -11.82 -12.83
N GLY A 69 3.12 -11.56 -12.16
CA GLY A 69 1.81 -12.09 -12.54
C GLY A 69 1.07 -11.27 -13.61
N PRO A 70 -0.13 -11.72 -14.00
CA PRO A 70 -0.94 -11.04 -15.00
C PRO A 70 -1.55 -9.73 -14.47
N ARG A 71 -1.47 -8.65 -15.26
CA ARG A 71 -2.07 -7.33 -14.94
C ARG A 71 -3.58 -7.30 -15.19
N LEU A 72 -4.31 -8.20 -14.55
CA LEU A 72 -5.76 -8.31 -14.68
C LEU A 72 -6.47 -7.56 -13.54
N PRO A 73 -7.58 -6.85 -13.84
CA PRO A 73 -8.37 -6.23 -12.80
C PRO A 73 -9.01 -7.28 -11.89
N THR A 74 -9.26 -6.87 -10.65
CA THR A 74 -10.14 -7.62 -9.75
C THR A 74 -11.16 -6.70 -9.11
N ASP A 75 -12.29 -7.31 -8.78
CA ASP A 75 -13.30 -6.76 -7.89
C ASP A 75 -13.41 -7.67 -6.67
N SER A 76 -13.73 -7.10 -5.53
CA SER A 76 -13.90 -7.88 -4.30
C SER A 76 -14.91 -7.20 -3.38
N LYS A 77 -15.63 -8.03 -2.62
CA LYS A 77 -16.47 -7.54 -1.52
C LYS A 77 -15.60 -7.38 -0.27
N ASN A 78 -15.92 -6.39 0.57
CA ASN A 78 -15.25 -6.21 1.85
C ASN A 78 -15.51 -7.40 2.78
N LEU A 79 -14.62 -7.60 3.75
CA LEU A 79 -14.78 -8.62 4.78
C LEU A 79 -15.98 -8.30 5.67
N LYS A 80 -16.57 -9.33 6.28
CA LYS A 80 -17.74 -9.21 7.16
C LYS A 80 -17.58 -8.13 8.23
N SER A 81 -16.41 -8.04 8.86
CA SER A 81 -16.15 -7.04 9.91
C SER A 81 -16.21 -5.59 9.43
N ALA A 82 -15.88 -5.33 8.16
CA ALA A 82 -16.00 -4.02 7.54
C ALA A 82 -17.46 -3.72 7.13
N ILE A 83 -18.19 -4.73 6.65
CA ILE A 83 -19.60 -4.60 6.28
C ILE A 83 -20.47 -4.31 7.50
N GLU A 84 -20.19 -4.96 8.64
CA GLU A 84 -20.97 -4.79 9.87
C GLU A 84 -20.73 -3.46 10.58
N ARG A 85 -19.64 -2.74 10.26
CA ARG A 85 -19.25 -1.48 10.91
C ARG A 85 -18.82 -0.44 9.86
N PRO A 86 -19.74 -0.04 8.95
CA PRO A 86 -19.41 0.83 7.84
C PRO A 86 -19.01 2.23 8.32
N ASP A 87 -19.64 2.75 9.37
CA ASP A 87 -19.35 4.03 10.01
C ASP A 87 -17.87 4.16 10.41
N ILE A 88 -17.33 3.16 11.11
CA ILE A 88 -15.94 3.13 11.55
C ILE A 88 -14.99 3.06 10.34
N LEU A 89 -15.32 2.22 9.36
CA LEU A 89 -14.53 2.08 8.13
C LEU A 89 -14.45 3.42 7.37
N LEU A 90 -15.59 4.06 7.16
CA LEU A 90 -15.65 5.34 6.44
C LEU A 90 -14.89 6.44 7.16
N GLN A 91 -14.99 6.52 8.49
CA GLN A 91 -14.22 7.48 9.28
C GLN A 91 -12.71 7.28 9.11
N LYS A 92 -12.24 6.04 9.12
CA LYS A 92 -10.82 5.71 8.92
C LYS A 92 -10.35 6.06 7.52
N ILE A 93 -11.11 5.68 6.50
CA ILE A 93 -10.79 6.01 5.10
C ILE A 93 -10.73 7.52 4.91
N LYS A 94 -11.72 8.26 5.44
CA LYS A 94 -11.75 9.73 5.36
C LYS A 94 -10.50 10.34 5.97
N LYS A 95 -10.07 9.87 7.15
CA LYS A 95 -8.84 10.35 7.78
C LYS A 95 -7.58 10.12 6.92
N GLU A 96 -7.51 9.01 6.19
CA GLU A 96 -6.39 8.73 5.27
C GLU A 96 -6.44 9.61 4.01
N ILE A 97 -7.64 9.92 3.51
CA ILE A 97 -7.86 10.85 2.39
C ILE A 97 -7.52 12.28 2.80
N ASP A 98 -8.03 12.75 3.93
CA ASP A 98 -7.78 14.10 4.46
C ASP A 98 -6.28 14.32 4.72
N ALA A 99 -5.54 13.25 5.05
CA ALA A 99 -4.10 13.27 5.21
C ALA A 99 -3.30 13.10 3.90
N GLY A 100 -3.96 12.98 2.75
CA GLY A 100 -3.32 12.84 1.44
C GLY A 100 -2.57 11.52 1.24
N ARG A 101 -2.79 10.50 2.08
CA ARG A 101 -2.12 9.20 1.97
C ARG A 101 -2.85 8.24 1.05
N VAL A 102 -4.16 8.42 0.88
CA VAL A 102 -5.01 7.59 0.02
C VAL A 102 -5.77 8.52 -0.94
N ALA A 103 -5.73 8.18 -2.22
CA ALA A 103 -6.52 8.87 -3.24
C ALA A 103 -7.90 8.23 -3.41
N GLY A 104 -8.89 9.04 -3.75
CA GLY A 104 -10.28 8.63 -3.90
C GLY A 104 -11.18 9.24 -2.80
N PRO A 105 -12.39 8.72 -2.61
CA PRO A 105 -13.04 7.66 -3.38
C PRO A 105 -13.20 7.99 -4.88
N PHE A 106 -13.08 6.98 -5.75
CA PHE A 106 -13.20 7.17 -7.20
C PHE A 106 -14.57 6.70 -7.71
N LYS A 107 -15.20 7.51 -8.56
CA LYS A 107 -16.50 7.19 -9.19
C LYS A 107 -16.39 6.06 -10.22
N PHE A 108 -15.28 6.00 -10.93
CA PHE A 108 -14.99 4.97 -11.90
C PHE A 108 -13.60 4.43 -11.63
N ARG A 109 -13.37 3.19 -12.04
CA ARG A 109 -12.07 2.54 -11.97
C ARG A 109 -11.00 3.46 -12.60
N PRO A 110 -10.05 4.02 -11.83
CA PRO A 110 -9.10 5.01 -12.34
C PRO A 110 -8.06 4.38 -13.27
N ILE A 111 -7.81 3.07 -13.12
CA ILE A 111 -6.85 2.30 -13.91
C ILE A 111 -7.53 1.01 -14.37
N PRO A 112 -7.59 0.69 -15.67
CA PRO A 112 -8.28 -0.50 -16.18
C PRO A 112 -7.84 -1.81 -15.51
N THR A 113 -6.56 -1.91 -15.14
CA THR A 113 -5.94 -3.10 -14.53
C THR A 113 -5.87 -3.04 -13.00
N LEU A 114 -6.61 -2.11 -12.36
CA LEU A 114 -6.60 -1.95 -10.91
C LEU A 114 -6.98 -3.26 -10.19
N ARG A 115 -6.21 -3.65 -9.18
CA ARG A 115 -6.55 -4.80 -8.34
C ARG A 115 -7.10 -4.31 -7.01
N ILE A 116 -8.26 -4.85 -6.63
CA ILE A 116 -8.99 -4.45 -5.43
C ILE A 116 -8.96 -5.61 -4.43
N SER A 117 -8.31 -5.37 -3.28
CA SER A 117 -8.32 -6.29 -2.15
C SER A 117 -9.43 -5.92 -1.15
N PRO A 118 -10.13 -6.91 -0.55
CA PRO A 118 -11.11 -6.66 0.50
C PRO A 118 -10.55 -5.84 1.66
N LEU A 119 -11.34 -4.89 2.17
CA LEU A 119 -11.07 -4.25 3.45
C LEU A 119 -11.71 -5.03 4.59
N GLY A 120 -11.04 -5.05 5.73
CA GLY A 120 -11.57 -5.55 6.99
C GLY A 120 -11.27 -4.61 8.14
N LEU A 121 -11.95 -4.82 9.27
CA LEU A 121 -11.67 -4.16 10.53
C LEU A 121 -11.19 -5.17 11.57
N VAL A 122 -10.12 -4.81 12.28
CA VAL A 122 -9.57 -5.57 13.41
C VAL A 122 -9.54 -4.68 14.65
N PRO A 123 -10.06 -5.11 15.80
CA PRO A 123 -9.96 -4.36 17.05
C PRO A 123 -8.51 -4.06 17.44
N LYS A 124 -8.25 -2.86 17.96
CA LYS A 124 -6.98 -2.40 18.47
C LYS A 124 -7.11 -2.25 19.99
N GLY A 125 -6.60 -3.24 20.73
CA GLY A 125 -6.53 -3.18 22.20
C GLY A 125 -7.89 -3.12 22.89
N LYS A 126 -7.93 -2.55 24.10
CA LYS A 126 -9.14 -2.48 24.95
C LYS A 126 -10.04 -1.28 24.66
N ASP A 127 -9.58 -0.28 23.91
CA ASP A 127 -10.23 1.04 23.82
C ASP A 127 -11.30 1.13 22.70
N GLY A 128 -11.82 -0.01 22.23
CA GLY A 128 -12.83 -0.04 21.16
C GLY A 128 -12.39 0.52 19.81
N GLN A 129 -11.09 0.82 19.63
CA GLN A 129 -10.56 1.31 18.37
C GLN A 129 -10.40 0.18 17.35
N PHE A 130 -10.42 0.49 16.06
CA PHE A 130 -10.19 -0.47 14.99
C PHE A 130 -9.04 -0.04 14.07
N ARG A 131 -8.36 -1.03 13.48
CA ARG A 131 -7.46 -0.87 12.34
C ARG A 131 -8.15 -1.39 11.09
N VAL A 132 -8.02 -0.66 9.99
CA VAL A 132 -8.38 -1.16 8.67
C VAL A 132 -7.25 -2.09 8.21
N ILE A 133 -7.63 -3.27 7.72
CA ILE A 133 -6.70 -4.25 7.13
C ILE A 133 -7.08 -4.48 5.67
N HIS A 134 -6.08 -4.81 4.85
CA HIS A 134 -6.26 -5.24 3.47
C HIS A 134 -6.02 -6.75 3.38
N HIS A 135 -6.95 -7.49 2.79
CA HIS A 135 -6.73 -8.91 2.52
C HIS A 135 -5.89 -9.08 1.24
N LEU A 136 -4.57 -8.90 1.38
CA LEU A 136 -3.63 -8.90 0.24
C LEU A 136 -3.46 -10.29 -0.44
N SER A 137 -3.84 -11.36 0.26
CA SER A 137 -3.87 -12.73 -0.30
C SER A 137 -5.18 -13.08 -1.03
N TYR A 138 -6.05 -12.10 -1.31
CA TYR A 138 -7.25 -12.30 -2.11
C TYR A 138 -7.03 -11.89 -3.59
N PRO A 139 -7.65 -12.59 -4.56
CA PRO A 139 -8.32 -13.88 -4.39
C PRO A 139 -7.30 -15.01 -4.20
N GLU A 140 -7.73 -16.11 -3.59
CA GLU A 140 -6.87 -17.28 -3.41
C GLU A 140 -6.33 -17.79 -4.76
N ASN A 141 -5.04 -18.13 -4.80
CA ASN A 141 -4.31 -18.60 -5.98
C ASN A 141 -4.20 -17.60 -7.14
N SER A 142 -4.64 -16.36 -6.96
CA SER A 142 -4.50 -15.31 -7.96
C SER A 142 -4.29 -13.94 -7.33
N SER A 143 -3.86 -13.89 -6.06
CA SER A 143 -3.57 -12.65 -5.33
C SER A 143 -2.30 -11.98 -5.86
N VAL A 144 -2.03 -10.75 -5.44
CA VAL A 144 -0.76 -10.09 -5.80
C VAL A 144 0.43 -10.88 -5.23
N ASN A 145 0.28 -11.40 -4.01
CA ASN A 145 1.33 -12.15 -3.32
C ASN A 145 1.66 -13.48 -3.99
N ASP A 146 0.70 -14.13 -4.65
CA ASP A 146 0.90 -15.43 -5.31
C ASP A 146 1.88 -15.35 -6.50
N PHE A 147 2.11 -14.16 -7.05
CA PHE A 147 3.03 -13.92 -8.15
C PHE A 147 4.25 -13.09 -7.75
N ILE A 148 4.59 -13.08 -6.47
CA ILE A 148 5.86 -12.54 -5.98
C ILE A 148 6.73 -13.71 -5.56
N ASP A 149 7.90 -13.85 -6.21
CA ASP A 149 8.85 -14.91 -5.89
C ASP A 149 9.34 -14.79 -4.43
N PRO A 150 9.10 -15.80 -3.58
CA PRO A 150 9.52 -15.76 -2.18
C PRO A 150 11.02 -15.50 -2.00
N LYS A 151 11.87 -15.92 -2.95
CA LYS A 151 13.32 -15.68 -2.89
C LYS A 151 13.69 -14.20 -3.03
N LYS A 152 12.81 -13.38 -3.60
CA LYS A 152 13.01 -11.92 -3.75
C LYS A 152 12.49 -11.13 -2.56
N CYS A 153 11.75 -11.78 -1.66
CA CYS A 153 11.13 -11.14 -0.49
C CYS A 153 11.53 -11.81 0.83
N SER A 154 12.42 -12.79 0.81
CA SER A 154 12.99 -13.37 2.01
C SER A 154 13.98 -12.40 2.65
N VAL A 155 13.74 -12.05 3.91
CA VAL A 155 14.67 -11.28 4.74
C VAL A 155 15.37 -12.24 5.69
N VAL A 156 16.70 -12.25 5.67
CA VAL A 156 17.51 -12.93 6.67
C VAL A 156 18.03 -11.88 7.63
N TYR A 157 17.70 -12.02 8.92
CA TYR A 157 18.24 -11.14 9.95
C TYR A 157 19.62 -11.64 10.37
N SER A 158 20.58 -10.73 10.38
CA SER A 158 21.87 -10.98 11.00
C SER A 158 21.71 -11.15 12.51
N ASN A 159 22.49 -12.06 13.08
CA ASN A 159 22.56 -12.27 14.51
C ASN A 159 23.66 -11.38 15.15
N ILE A 160 23.82 -11.47 16.48
CA ILE A 160 24.82 -10.67 17.20
C ILE A 160 26.24 -11.05 16.81
N ASP A 161 26.51 -12.32 16.54
CA ASP A 161 27.84 -12.80 16.17
C ASP A 161 28.27 -12.20 14.82
N ASP A 162 27.35 -12.13 13.85
CA ASP A 162 27.56 -11.45 12.57
C ASP A 162 27.99 -9.98 12.78
N ALA A 163 27.34 -9.27 13.71
CA ALA A 163 27.67 -7.89 14.02
C ALA A 163 29.04 -7.75 14.72
N VAL A 164 29.39 -8.68 15.62
CA VAL A 164 30.69 -8.73 16.28
C VAL A 164 31.82 -8.94 15.26
N ASP A 165 31.59 -9.79 14.25
CA ASP A 165 32.58 -10.05 13.21
C ASP A 165 32.79 -8.84 12.29
N VAL A 166 31.72 -8.13 11.93
CA VAL A 166 31.83 -6.84 11.23
C VAL A 166 32.62 -5.82 12.06
N TYR A 167 32.36 -5.72 13.37
CA TYR A 167 33.07 -4.80 14.25
C TYR A 167 34.58 -5.07 14.33
N LYS A 168 34.99 -6.35 14.38
CA LYS A 168 36.41 -6.74 14.38
C LYS A 168 37.14 -6.32 13.09
N ILE A 169 36.43 -6.30 11.95
CA ILE A 169 37.00 -5.90 10.65
C ILE A 169 37.22 -4.39 10.60
N ILE A 170 36.27 -3.59 11.10
CA ILE A 170 36.33 -2.11 11.04
C ILE A 170 37.41 -1.53 11.99
N ARG A 171 37.77 -2.25 13.06
CA ARG A 171 38.72 -1.76 14.09
C ARG A 171 40.19 -2.05 13.81
N LYS A 172 40.53 -2.66 12.66
CA LYS A 172 41.91 -2.82 12.17
C LYS A 172 42.31 -1.63 11.31
#